data_AF-A0A293NGY7-F1
#
_entry.id   AF-A0A293NGY7-F1
#
_cell.length_a   1.000
_cell.length_b   1.000
_cell.length_c   1.000
_cell.angle_alpha   90.00
_cell.angle_beta   90.00
_cell.angle_gamma   90.00
#
_symmetry.space_group_name_H-M   'P 1'
#
loop_
_entity.id
_entity.type
_entity.pdbx_description
1 polymer ?
#
loop_
_entity_poly.entity_id
_entity_poly.type
_entity_poly.pdbx_seq_one_letter_code
_entity_poly.pdbx_strand_id
1 'polypeptide(L)'
;MRFVLTAFLCMLCMFSRVIGAPVIEPGDRVLVLGDEFAVELGTRGVLESIFGSEVDFQHRAESGMEAVRLPTPVQFGDPAPDVVVACVGMVDAIRGDSHLPRFRQGLASFVEAWSGSQIIVITPVPPEPSDALRSGSHALSVAGYADAIHAEAGRSGCRSIDLHGPLRVAARGEDVPLTHDGLHLSDAAWRYVERELAWQLGYDELDPPMVIRRTDGGTEVRSDRSIELEWLEHPERMPAVDAIAMARETPSPEASGPTWDEAVETVRRADAVDTESLRSALARLASESDRAESARDIMLPLADASRSESIRLAALAALDDLPGTVGPVPGIRTIAMEAVPVKMVYDVDRFEVLAGEPVRIVLENPDAQPHNLLILKPGALRSIGRAVDEMENDAESKSRHWVPESPKVLHVMSMVQPGERGELRFVAPDRPGRYPFVCTYPGHWRMMNGVMTVRRND
;
A
#
# COMPACT_ATOMS: atom_id res chain seq x y z
N MET A 1 14.31 -60.89 -11.89
CA MET A 1 13.56 -59.86 -11.17
C MET A 1 13.81 -58.55 -11.89
N ARG A 2 12.77 -58.07 -12.59
CA ARG A 2 12.70 -56.85 -13.38
C ARG A 2 12.18 -55.72 -12.48
N PHE A 3 12.52 -54.48 -12.83
CA PHE A 3 12.01 -53.20 -12.32
C PHE A 3 12.37 -52.83 -10.87
N VAL A 4 13.14 -51.75 -10.72
CA VAL A 4 12.80 -50.48 -10.04
C VAL A 4 14.11 -49.71 -9.88
N LEU A 5 14.54 -48.99 -10.92
CA LEU A 5 15.61 -48.00 -10.81
C LEU A 5 15.39 -46.87 -11.83
N THR A 6 14.18 -46.32 -11.89
CA THR A 6 13.85 -45.20 -12.79
C THR A 6 12.61 -44.45 -12.29
N ALA A 7 12.67 -43.83 -11.10
CA ALA A 7 11.54 -43.01 -10.62
C ALA A 7 11.88 -42.05 -9.46
N PHE A 8 13.11 -41.52 -9.36
CA PHE A 8 13.43 -40.56 -8.28
C PHE A 8 14.16 -39.28 -8.72
N LEU A 9 14.20 -38.99 -10.02
CA LEU A 9 14.85 -37.79 -10.57
C LEU A 9 13.95 -36.94 -11.47
N CYS A 10 12.62 -37.01 -11.30
CA CYS A 10 11.65 -36.22 -12.06
C CYS A 10 10.53 -35.61 -11.21
N MET A 11 10.77 -35.35 -9.93
CA MET A 11 9.79 -34.70 -9.04
C MET A 11 10.43 -33.54 -8.27
N LEU A 12 11.18 -32.69 -8.98
CA LEU A 12 11.71 -31.44 -8.45
C LEU A 12 11.72 -30.32 -9.51
N CYS A 13 10.73 -30.31 -10.39
CA CYS A 13 10.48 -29.20 -11.34
C CYS A 13 9.06 -28.65 -11.17
N MET A 14 8.60 -28.46 -9.94
CA MET A 14 7.44 -27.62 -9.67
C MET A 14 7.91 -26.24 -9.25
N PHE A 15 7.82 -25.32 -10.22
CA PHE A 15 7.69 -23.88 -10.10
C PHE A 15 8.40 -23.20 -8.92
N SER A 16 9.73 -23.09 -9.01
CA SER A 16 10.40 -21.89 -8.51
C SER A 16 10.42 -20.87 -9.64
N ARG A 17 9.29 -20.21 -9.90
CA ARG A 17 9.29 -18.98 -10.70
C ARG A 17 9.90 -17.88 -9.83
N VAL A 18 10.94 -17.24 -10.35
CA VAL A 18 11.68 -16.15 -9.72
C VAL A 18 10.73 -15.00 -9.39
N ILE A 19 10.90 -14.42 -8.20
CA ILE A 19 10.17 -13.25 -7.73
C ILE A 19 10.44 -12.09 -8.71
N GLY A 20 9.41 -11.66 -9.46
CA GLY A 20 9.50 -10.53 -10.40
C GLY A 20 9.41 -10.88 -11.90
N ALA A 21 9.17 -12.15 -12.26
CA ALA A 21 8.90 -12.56 -13.65
C ALA A 21 7.48 -12.15 -14.14
N PRO A 22 7.27 -12.03 -15.47
CA PRO A 22 5.96 -11.77 -16.07
C PRO A 22 4.93 -12.78 -15.56
N VAL A 23 3.74 -12.29 -15.24
CA VAL A 23 2.66 -13.16 -14.71
C VAL A 23 2.07 -14.02 -15.81
N ILE A 24 1.95 -13.45 -17.00
CA ILE A 24 1.42 -14.11 -18.20
C ILE A 24 2.54 -14.04 -19.24
N GLU A 25 2.86 -15.18 -19.84
CA GLU A 25 3.93 -15.34 -20.82
C GLU A 25 3.35 -15.61 -22.22
N PRO A 26 4.05 -15.24 -23.32
CA PRO A 26 3.66 -15.65 -24.66
C PRO A 26 3.47 -17.17 -24.76
N GLY A 27 2.35 -17.60 -25.31
CA GLY A 27 1.94 -19.01 -25.43
C GLY A 27 1.05 -19.52 -24.29
N ASP A 28 0.88 -18.75 -23.21
CA ASP A 28 -0.04 -19.13 -22.12
C ASP A 28 -1.49 -19.19 -22.61
N ARG A 29 -2.24 -20.19 -22.11
CA ARG A 29 -3.70 -20.21 -22.20
C ARG A 29 -4.29 -19.63 -20.93
N VAL A 30 -4.99 -18.51 -21.08
CA VAL A 30 -5.53 -17.71 -19.98
C VAL A 30 -7.04 -17.83 -19.96
N LEU A 31 -7.58 -18.40 -18.89
CA LEU A 31 -9.02 -18.46 -18.64
C LEU A 31 -9.45 -17.28 -17.78
N VAL A 32 -10.36 -16.44 -18.29
CA VAL A 32 -10.92 -15.29 -17.57
C VAL A 32 -12.32 -15.63 -17.08
N LEU A 33 -12.52 -15.59 -15.76
CA LEU A 33 -13.76 -15.87 -15.05
C LEU A 33 -14.17 -14.65 -14.24
N GLY A 34 -15.47 -14.50 -13.98
CA GLY A 34 -15.94 -13.43 -13.11
C GLY A 34 -17.35 -12.96 -13.40
N ASP A 35 -17.66 -11.82 -12.81
CA ASP A 35 -18.93 -11.09 -12.97
C ASP A 35 -18.91 -10.14 -14.18
N GLU A 36 -19.80 -9.14 -14.19
CA GLU A 36 -19.93 -8.17 -15.26
C GLU A 36 -18.61 -7.43 -15.57
N PHE A 37 -17.75 -7.20 -14.57
CA PHE A 37 -16.45 -6.58 -14.82
C PHE A 37 -15.58 -7.44 -15.74
N ALA A 38 -15.59 -8.77 -15.56
CA ALA A 38 -14.86 -9.68 -16.44
C ALA A 38 -15.51 -9.79 -17.84
N VAL A 39 -16.84 -9.66 -17.94
CA VAL A 39 -17.55 -9.57 -19.22
C VAL A 39 -17.11 -8.33 -19.99
N GLU A 40 -17.07 -7.18 -19.34
CA GLU A 40 -16.57 -5.94 -19.94
C GLU A 40 -15.08 -6.00 -20.28
N LEU A 41 -14.25 -6.59 -19.40
CA LEU A 41 -12.81 -6.78 -19.62
C LEU A 41 -12.54 -7.50 -20.95
N GLY A 42 -13.29 -8.58 -21.22
CA GLY A 42 -13.18 -9.33 -22.47
C GLY A 42 -13.83 -8.63 -23.66
N THR A 43 -14.99 -8.01 -23.48
CA THR A 43 -15.69 -7.28 -24.56
C THR A 43 -14.86 -6.09 -25.07
N ARG A 44 -14.13 -5.43 -24.16
CA ARG A 44 -13.22 -4.32 -24.48
C ARG A 44 -11.85 -4.79 -24.97
N GLY A 45 -11.53 -6.08 -24.88
CA GLY A 45 -10.25 -6.64 -25.30
C GLY A 45 -9.06 -6.10 -24.51
N VAL A 46 -9.25 -5.81 -23.21
CA VAL A 46 -8.23 -5.11 -22.41
C VAL A 46 -6.97 -5.94 -22.24
N LEU A 47 -7.09 -7.23 -21.92
CA LEU A 47 -5.93 -8.10 -21.76
C LEU A 47 -5.27 -8.39 -23.11
N GLU A 48 -6.05 -8.51 -24.18
CA GLU A 48 -5.57 -8.66 -25.55
C GLU A 48 -4.78 -7.41 -26.01
N SER A 49 -5.22 -6.22 -25.62
CA SER A 49 -4.50 -4.96 -25.86
C SER A 49 -3.14 -4.95 -25.18
N ILE A 50 -3.07 -5.45 -23.93
CA ILE A 50 -1.85 -5.48 -23.13
C ILE A 50 -0.88 -6.54 -23.69
N PHE A 51 -1.31 -7.78 -23.87
CA PHE A 51 -0.42 -8.93 -24.14
C PHE A 51 -0.31 -9.32 -25.62
N GLY A 52 -1.17 -8.77 -26.48
CA GLY A 52 -1.20 -9.10 -27.90
C GLY A 52 -1.72 -10.50 -28.20
N SER A 53 -1.53 -10.93 -29.45
CA SER A 53 -2.09 -12.18 -29.99
C SER A 53 -1.30 -13.45 -29.63
N GLU A 54 -0.18 -13.32 -28.90
CA GLU A 54 0.66 -14.46 -28.53
C GLU A 54 0.12 -15.22 -27.31
N VAL A 55 -0.90 -14.68 -26.63
CA VAL A 55 -1.58 -15.29 -25.50
C VAL A 55 -3.00 -15.70 -25.91
N ASP A 56 -3.43 -16.91 -25.57
CA ASP A 56 -4.77 -17.41 -25.87
C ASP A 56 -5.73 -17.07 -24.71
N PHE A 57 -6.53 -16.02 -24.86
CA PHE A 57 -7.53 -15.62 -23.88
C PHE A 57 -8.88 -16.30 -24.13
N GLN A 58 -9.40 -16.95 -23.09
CA GLN A 58 -10.72 -17.56 -23.08
C GLN A 58 -11.60 -16.89 -22.03
N HIS A 59 -12.53 -16.05 -22.48
CA HIS A 59 -13.49 -15.37 -21.60
C HIS A 59 -14.71 -16.25 -21.33
N ARG A 60 -14.97 -16.51 -20.04
CA ARG A 60 -16.05 -17.36 -19.52
C ARG A 60 -16.72 -16.72 -18.30
N ALA A 61 -16.85 -15.39 -18.33
CA ALA A 61 -17.54 -14.60 -17.32
C ALA A 61 -19.05 -14.53 -17.57
N GLU A 62 -19.81 -14.30 -16.50
CA GLU A 62 -21.27 -14.18 -16.55
C GLU A 62 -21.73 -13.09 -15.55
N SER A 63 -22.69 -12.26 -15.96
CA SER A 63 -23.27 -11.24 -15.08
C SER A 63 -23.83 -11.87 -13.79
N GLY A 64 -23.62 -11.20 -12.65
CA GLY A 64 -24.10 -11.70 -11.36
C GLY A 64 -23.32 -12.89 -10.78
N MET A 65 -22.12 -13.19 -11.28
CA MET A 65 -21.27 -14.24 -10.72
C MET A 65 -20.79 -13.90 -9.30
N GLU A 66 -20.97 -14.86 -8.39
CA GLU A 66 -20.40 -14.81 -7.03
C GLU A 66 -19.19 -15.75 -6.93
N ALA A 67 -18.26 -15.45 -6.02
CA ALA A 67 -17.05 -16.27 -5.85
C ALA A 67 -17.35 -17.76 -5.60
N VAL A 68 -18.41 -18.07 -4.84
CA VAL A 68 -18.82 -19.46 -4.53
C VAL A 68 -19.39 -20.21 -5.74
N ARG A 69 -19.75 -19.50 -6.81
CA ARG A 69 -20.31 -20.07 -8.04
C ARG A 69 -19.30 -20.11 -9.19
N LEU A 70 -18.06 -19.66 -8.95
CA LEU A 70 -17.03 -19.69 -9.97
C LEU A 70 -16.82 -21.13 -10.49
N PRO A 71 -16.69 -21.31 -11.81
CA PRO A 71 -16.41 -22.61 -12.38
C PRO A 71 -15.13 -23.25 -11.83
N THR A 72 -15.15 -24.57 -11.69
CA THR A 72 -14.02 -25.41 -11.27
C THR A 72 -13.39 -26.11 -12.47
N PRO A 73 -12.14 -26.64 -12.37
CA PRO A 73 -11.47 -27.27 -13.52
C PRO A 73 -12.27 -28.40 -14.17
N VAL A 74 -13.12 -29.12 -13.41
CA VAL A 74 -13.95 -30.21 -13.92
C VAL A 74 -14.92 -29.76 -15.04
N GLN A 75 -15.27 -28.48 -15.06
CA GLN A 75 -16.14 -27.89 -16.07
C GLN A 75 -15.38 -27.53 -17.36
N PHE A 76 -14.05 -27.67 -17.35
CA PHE A 76 -13.17 -27.41 -18.47
C PHE A 76 -12.44 -28.70 -18.85
N GLY A 77 -12.22 -28.90 -20.15
CA GLY A 77 -11.53 -30.09 -20.66
C GLY A 77 -10.01 -30.01 -20.47
N ASP A 78 -9.34 -31.12 -20.75
CA ASP A 78 -7.88 -31.15 -20.85
C ASP A 78 -7.40 -30.54 -22.19
N PRO A 79 -6.26 -29.81 -22.20
CA PRO A 79 -5.41 -29.52 -21.04
C PRO A 79 -5.93 -28.33 -20.22
N ALA A 80 -5.72 -28.34 -18.90
CA ALA A 80 -6.04 -27.21 -18.02
C ALA A 80 -5.34 -25.90 -18.46
N PRO A 81 -5.96 -24.72 -18.28
CA PRO A 81 -5.34 -23.42 -18.57
C PRO A 81 -4.07 -23.20 -17.73
N ASP A 82 -3.11 -22.48 -18.30
CA ASP A 82 -1.85 -22.15 -17.64
C ASP A 82 -2.07 -21.07 -16.57
N VAL A 83 -2.96 -20.12 -16.87
CA VAL A 83 -3.35 -19.01 -15.98
C VAL A 83 -4.87 -18.91 -15.86
N VAL A 84 -5.36 -18.68 -14.65
CA VAL A 84 -6.77 -18.38 -14.37
C VAL A 84 -6.87 -16.99 -13.75
N VAL A 85 -7.59 -16.10 -14.42
CA VAL A 85 -7.92 -14.75 -13.95
C VAL A 85 -9.34 -14.76 -13.41
N ALA A 86 -9.53 -14.38 -12.15
CA ALA A 86 -10.85 -14.25 -11.54
C ALA A 86 -11.14 -12.79 -11.17
N CYS A 87 -12.21 -12.22 -11.70
CA CYS A 87 -12.73 -10.91 -11.30
C CYS A 87 -14.03 -11.11 -10.52
N VAL A 88 -13.97 -10.99 -9.20
CA VAL A 88 -15.10 -11.27 -8.31
C VAL A 88 -15.13 -10.34 -7.11
N GLY A 89 -16.26 -10.33 -6.42
CA GLY A 89 -16.43 -9.62 -5.16
C GLY A 89 -17.37 -8.43 -5.22
N MET A 90 -17.69 -7.89 -6.39
CA MET A 90 -18.68 -6.80 -6.50
C MET A 90 -20.09 -7.31 -6.19
N VAL A 91 -20.51 -8.39 -6.86
CA VAL A 91 -21.82 -9.02 -6.64
C VAL A 91 -21.98 -9.47 -5.19
N ASP A 92 -20.94 -10.12 -4.64
CA ASP A 92 -20.90 -10.53 -3.25
C ASP A 92 -21.00 -9.31 -2.30
N ALA A 93 -20.30 -8.21 -2.58
CA ALA A 93 -20.30 -7.02 -1.75
C ALA A 93 -21.61 -6.24 -1.74
N ILE A 94 -22.39 -6.29 -2.82
CA ILE A 94 -23.76 -5.74 -2.86
C ILE A 94 -24.65 -6.40 -1.80
N ARG A 95 -24.37 -7.66 -1.43
CA ARG A 95 -25.07 -8.37 -0.35
C ARG A 95 -24.68 -7.90 1.06
N GLY A 96 -23.68 -7.04 1.19
CA GLY A 96 -23.24 -6.41 2.43
C GLY A 96 -22.24 -7.23 3.26
N ASP A 97 -21.87 -6.69 4.42
CA ASP A 97 -20.80 -7.24 5.27
C ASP A 97 -21.09 -8.65 5.82
N SER A 98 -22.37 -8.97 6.06
CA SER A 98 -22.78 -10.28 6.57
C SER A 98 -22.50 -11.43 5.60
N HIS A 99 -22.30 -11.12 4.32
CA HIS A 99 -21.97 -12.10 3.27
C HIS A 99 -20.45 -12.34 3.12
N LEU A 100 -19.61 -11.51 3.73
CA LEU A 100 -18.15 -11.60 3.64
C LEU A 100 -17.56 -12.96 4.07
N PRO A 101 -18.06 -13.63 5.14
CA PRO A 101 -17.59 -14.97 5.49
C PRO A 101 -17.83 -16.01 4.39
N ARG A 102 -18.99 -15.94 3.71
CA ARG A 102 -19.33 -16.84 2.61
C ARG A 102 -18.45 -16.60 1.40
N PHE A 103 -18.18 -15.32 1.08
CA PHE A 103 -17.23 -14.97 0.03
C PHE A 103 -15.82 -15.50 0.31
N ARG A 104 -15.30 -15.34 1.53
CA ARG A 104 -13.99 -15.87 1.92
C ARG A 104 -13.91 -17.39 1.73
N GLN A 105 -14.96 -18.12 2.12
CA GLN A 105 -15.04 -19.56 1.90
C GLN A 105 -15.05 -19.91 0.40
N GLY A 106 -15.89 -19.25 -0.39
CA GLY A 106 -15.98 -19.48 -1.83
C GLY A 106 -14.67 -19.20 -2.55
N LEU A 107 -14.01 -18.09 -2.22
CA LEU A 107 -12.71 -17.71 -2.78
C LEU A 107 -11.62 -18.74 -2.41
N ALA A 108 -11.55 -19.17 -1.16
CA ALA A 108 -10.59 -20.20 -0.73
C ALA A 108 -10.80 -21.52 -1.48
N SER A 109 -12.05 -21.98 -1.62
CA SER A 109 -12.38 -23.19 -2.36
C SER A 109 -12.08 -23.08 -3.86
N PHE A 110 -12.31 -21.90 -4.45
CA PHE A 110 -11.91 -21.62 -5.84
C PHE A 110 -10.39 -21.72 -6.01
N VAL A 111 -9.62 -21.09 -5.12
CA VAL A 111 -8.15 -21.11 -5.18
C VAL A 111 -7.61 -22.53 -5.01
N GLU A 112 -8.18 -23.31 -4.09
CA GLU A 112 -7.82 -24.72 -3.91
C GLU A 112 -8.11 -25.56 -5.15
N ALA A 113 -9.31 -25.39 -5.74
CA ALA A 113 -9.72 -26.13 -6.92
C ALA A 113 -8.81 -25.90 -8.14
N TRP A 114 -8.30 -24.68 -8.30
CA TRP A 114 -7.43 -24.29 -9.42
C TRP A 114 -5.93 -24.35 -9.10
N SER A 115 -5.52 -25.05 -8.04
CA SER A 115 -4.12 -25.13 -7.60
C SER A 115 -3.12 -25.69 -8.63
N GLY A 116 -3.59 -26.31 -9.72
CA GLY A 116 -2.77 -26.75 -10.85
C GLY A 116 -2.42 -25.65 -11.87
N SER A 117 -3.07 -24.49 -11.79
CA SER A 117 -2.86 -23.33 -12.65
C SER A 117 -2.28 -22.16 -11.85
N GLN A 118 -1.67 -21.18 -12.53
CA GLN A 118 -1.35 -19.93 -11.88
C GLN A 118 -2.63 -19.10 -11.71
N ILE A 119 -2.89 -18.62 -10.48
CA ILE A 119 -4.13 -17.90 -10.18
C ILE A 119 -3.86 -16.41 -9.98
N ILE A 120 -4.65 -15.59 -10.66
CA ILE A 120 -4.69 -14.13 -10.51
C ILE A 120 -6.11 -13.74 -10.09
N VAL A 121 -6.25 -13.03 -8.98
CA VAL A 121 -7.55 -12.51 -8.53
C VAL A 121 -7.53 -10.99 -8.59
N ILE A 122 -8.43 -10.40 -9.36
CA ILE A 122 -8.58 -8.95 -9.51
C ILE A 122 -9.63 -8.46 -8.52
N THR A 123 -9.27 -7.46 -7.70
CA THR A 123 -10.20 -6.88 -6.71
C THR A 123 -11.36 -6.14 -7.37
N PRO A 124 -12.55 -6.07 -6.73
CA PRO A 124 -13.65 -5.28 -7.24
C PRO A 124 -13.33 -3.78 -7.23
N VAL A 125 -13.76 -3.06 -8.26
CA VAL A 125 -13.61 -1.60 -8.37
C VAL A 125 -14.41 -0.88 -7.26
N PRO A 126 -14.02 0.34 -6.84
CA PRO A 126 -14.80 1.07 -5.86
C PRO A 126 -16.13 1.55 -6.48
N PRO A 127 -17.27 1.38 -5.80
CA PRO A 127 -18.53 1.92 -6.28
C PRO A 127 -18.61 3.44 -6.02
N GLU A 128 -19.39 4.16 -6.82
CA GLU A 128 -19.78 5.55 -6.56
C GLU A 128 -21.24 5.60 -6.06
N PRO A 129 -21.60 6.60 -5.23
CA PRO A 129 -22.99 6.78 -4.81
C PRO A 129 -23.93 6.89 -6.02
N SER A 130 -24.97 6.05 -6.06
CA SER A 130 -26.02 6.10 -7.08
C SER A 130 -27.37 5.65 -6.53
N ASP A 131 -28.44 5.86 -7.30
CA ASP A 131 -29.79 5.42 -6.96
C ASP A 131 -29.90 3.90 -6.75
N ALA A 132 -29.00 3.11 -7.36
CA ALA A 132 -28.90 1.66 -7.18
C ALA A 132 -28.20 1.28 -5.87
N LEU A 133 -27.39 2.18 -5.31
CA LEU A 133 -26.57 2.00 -4.12
C LEU A 133 -27.04 2.95 -3.01
N ARG A 134 -28.30 2.81 -2.58
CA ARG A 134 -28.88 3.63 -1.51
C ARG A 134 -28.35 3.23 -0.14
N SER A 135 -27.10 3.60 0.15
CA SER A 135 -26.50 3.96 1.46
C SER A 135 -24.97 3.81 1.41
N GLY A 136 -24.24 4.68 2.11
CA GLY A 136 -22.76 4.65 2.19
C GLY A 136 -22.14 3.38 2.79
N SER A 137 -22.96 2.43 3.28
CA SER A 137 -22.52 1.13 3.79
C SER A 137 -22.01 0.20 2.69
N HIS A 138 -22.47 0.33 1.44
CA HIS A 138 -22.08 -0.56 0.35
C HIS A 138 -20.65 -0.28 -0.17
N ALA A 139 -20.20 0.97 -0.18
CA ALA A 139 -18.81 1.31 -0.53
C ALA A 139 -17.81 0.79 0.52
N LEU A 140 -18.19 0.83 1.80
CA LEU A 140 -17.43 0.22 2.90
C LEU A 140 -17.42 -1.32 2.79
N SER A 141 -18.54 -1.92 2.36
CA SER A 141 -18.65 -3.35 2.10
C SER A 141 -17.65 -3.79 1.01
N VAL A 142 -17.70 -3.23 -0.22
CA VAL A 142 -16.82 -3.64 -1.35
C VAL A 142 -15.34 -3.61 -0.96
N ALA A 143 -14.96 -2.60 -0.19
CA ALA A 143 -13.62 -2.43 0.32
C ALA A 143 -13.13 -3.62 1.18
N GLY A 144 -14.01 -4.22 1.97
CA GLY A 144 -13.74 -5.43 2.75
C GLY A 144 -13.57 -6.69 1.91
N TYR A 145 -14.20 -6.77 0.73
CA TYR A 145 -14.03 -7.88 -0.21
C TYR A 145 -12.68 -7.80 -0.94
N ALA A 146 -12.25 -6.60 -1.33
CA ALA A 146 -10.90 -6.38 -1.86
C ALA A 146 -9.82 -6.82 -0.84
N ASP A 147 -9.98 -6.49 0.44
CA ASP A 147 -9.08 -6.95 1.50
C ASP A 147 -9.07 -8.47 1.66
N ALA A 148 -10.24 -9.11 1.54
CA ALA A 148 -10.35 -10.57 1.63
C ALA A 148 -9.62 -11.26 0.47
N ILE A 149 -9.64 -10.67 -0.73
CA ILE A 149 -8.85 -11.13 -1.88
C ILE A 149 -7.35 -11.03 -1.58
N HIS A 150 -6.88 -9.89 -1.10
CA HIS A 150 -5.46 -9.74 -0.73
C HIS A 150 -5.03 -10.69 0.37
N ALA A 151 -5.89 -10.93 1.37
CA ALA A 151 -5.62 -11.86 2.45
C ALA A 151 -5.50 -13.30 1.93
N GLU A 152 -6.38 -13.72 1.03
CA GLU A 152 -6.32 -15.05 0.43
C GLU A 152 -5.09 -15.23 -0.46
N ALA A 153 -4.77 -14.22 -1.27
CA ALA A 153 -3.56 -14.20 -2.09
C ALA A 153 -2.30 -14.34 -1.24
N GLY A 154 -2.20 -13.59 -0.14
CA GLY A 154 -1.09 -13.72 0.80
C GLY A 154 -0.99 -15.09 1.46
N ARG A 155 -2.12 -15.77 1.70
CA ARG A 155 -2.18 -17.08 2.36
C ARG A 155 -1.85 -18.24 1.43
N SER A 156 -2.38 -18.20 0.21
CA SER A 156 -2.30 -19.30 -0.77
C SER A 156 -1.13 -19.16 -1.74
N GLY A 157 -0.50 -17.99 -1.80
CA GLY A 157 0.53 -17.68 -2.78
C GLY A 157 0.00 -17.33 -4.17
N CYS A 158 -1.32 -17.26 -4.37
CA CYS A 158 -1.88 -16.72 -5.61
C CYS A 158 -1.63 -15.21 -5.72
N ARG A 159 -1.70 -14.67 -6.95
CA ARG A 159 -1.48 -13.24 -7.18
C ARG A 159 -2.79 -12.48 -7.03
N SER A 160 -2.74 -11.32 -6.38
CA SER A 160 -3.85 -10.36 -6.42
C SER A 160 -3.44 -9.11 -7.19
N ILE A 161 -4.39 -8.54 -7.93
CA ILE A 161 -4.26 -7.26 -8.63
C ILE A 161 -5.25 -6.29 -7.99
N ASP A 162 -4.75 -5.20 -7.40
CA ASP A 162 -5.55 -4.19 -6.70
C ASP A 162 -6.03 -3.10 -7.66
N LEU A 163 -7.26 -3.19 -8.13
CA LEU A 163 -7.92 -2.06 -8.80
C LEU A 163 -8.66 -1.15 -7.81
N HIS A 164 -9.04 -1.67 -6.65
CA HIS A 164 -9.87 -0.93 -5.70
C HIS A 164 -9.14 0.28 -5.10
N GLY A 165 -7.95 0.04 -4.52
CA GLY A 165 -7.15 1.08 -3.87
C GLY A 165 -6.81 2.23 -4.82
N PRO A 166 -6.19 1.93 -5.98
CA PRO A 166 -5.77 2.95 -6.94
C PRO A 166 -6.93 3.76 -7.53
N LEU A 167 -8.02 3.11 -7.93
CA LEU A 167 -9.19 3.82 -8.46
C LEU A 167 -9.83 4.73 -7.43
N ARG A 168 -9.85 4.34 -6.14
CA ARG A 168 -10.35 5.20 -5.05
C ARG A 168 -9.53 6.48 -4.90
N VAL A 169 -8.22 6.41 -5.14
CA VAL A 169 -7.34 7.59 -5.11
C VAL A 169 -7.51 8.41 -6.39
N ALA A 170 -7.51 7.75 -7.55
CA ALA A 170 -7.60 8.39 -8.86
C ALA A 170 -8.93 9.12 -9.09
N ALA A 171 -10.01 8.64 -8.46
CA ALA A 171 -11.35 9.23 -8.50
C ALA A 171 -11.56 10.43 -7.55
N ARG A 172 -10.55 10.83 -6.75
CA ARG A 172 -10.66 12.04 -5.90
C ARG A 172 -10.70 13.34 -6.70
N GLY A 173 -10.37 13.33 -7.99
CA GLY A 173 -10.52 14.48 -8.88
C GLY A 173 -11.97 14.62 -9.36
N GLU A 174 -12.61 15.75 -9.11
CA GLU A 174 -14.05 15.97 -9.35
C GLU A 174 -14.45 16.04 -10.85
N ASP A 175 -13.48 16.12 -11.75
CA ASP A 175 -13.76 16.42 -13.17
C ASP A 175 -14.27 15.22 -13.98
N VAL A 176 -14.06 13.98 -13.50
CA VAL A 176 -14.36 12.75 -14.27
C VAL A 176 -14.97 11.69 -13.36
N PRO A 177 -16.24 11.29 -13.57
CA PRO A 177 -16.84 10.22 -12.77
C PRO A 177 -16.13 8.89 -13.03
N LEU A 178 -15.91 8.13 -11.95
CA LEU A 178 -15.29 6.81 -12.02
C LEU A 178 -16.21 5.81 -12.74
N THR A 179 -17.51 5.92 -12.50
CA THR A 179 -18.55 5.01 -12.99
C THR A 179 -19.62 5.77 -13.76
N HIS A 180 -20.35 5.09 -14.64
CA HIS A 180 -21.48 5.70 -15.35
C HIS A 180 -22.82 5.47 -14.65
N ASP A 181 -22.92 4.51 -13.72
CA ASP A 181 -24.15 4.15 -13.00
C ASP A 181 -23.94 3.87 -11.50
N GLY A 182 -22.76 4.16 -10.96
CA GLY A 182 -22.36 3.85 -9.58
C GLY A 182 -21.61 2.52 -9.43
N LEU A 183 -21.63 1.64 -10.43
CA LEU A 183 -21.06 0.28 -10.34
C LEU A 183 -20.09 -0.04 -11.48
N HIS A 184 -20.43 0.36 -12.72
CA HIS A 184 -19.67 0.05 -13.92
C HIS A 184 -18.83 1.24 -14.36
N LEU A 185 -17.58 0.98 -14.72
CA LEU A 185 -16.58 2.01 -14.99
C LEU A 185 -16.93 2.87 -16.21
N SER A 186 -16.64 4.17 -16.12
CA SER A 186 -16.65 5.05 -17.29
C SER A 186 -15.53 4.71 -18.27
N ASP A 187 -15.64 5.15 -19.53
CA ASP A 187 -14.57 4.92 -20.52
C ASP A 187 -13.24 5.53 -20.11
N ALA A 188 -13.26 6.68 -19.42
CA ALA A 188 -12.06 7.30 -18.88
C ALA A 188 -11.41 6.44 -17.80
N ALA A 189 -12.23 5.81 -16.93
CA ALA A 189 -11.75 4.91 -15.89
C ALA A 189 -11.23 3.58 -16.48
N TRP A 190 -11.84 3.04 -17.53
CA TRP A 190 -11.33 1.85 -18.21
C TRP A 190 -9.92 2.04 -18.79
N ARG A 191 -9.61 3.22 -19.33
CA ARG A 191 -8.23 3.54 -19.77
C ARG A 191 -7.24 3.60 -18.62
N TYR A 192 -7.69 4.04 -17.44
CA TYR A 192 -6.87 3.95 -16.24
C TYR A 192 -6.63 2.49 -15.86
N VAL A 193 -7.69 1.67 -15.85
CA VAL A 193 -7.62 0.23 -15.53
C VAL A 193 -6.68 -0.51 -16.46
N GLU A 194 -6.70 -0.24 -17.76
CA GLU A 194 -5.78 -0.87 -18.71
C GLU A 194 -4.31 -0.65 -18.33
N ARG A 195 -3.91 0.59 -18.03
CA ARG A 195 -2.53 0.90 -17.59
C ARG A 195 -2.22 0.30 -16.22
N GLU A 196 -3.19 0.30 -15.31
CA GLU A 196 -3.05 -0.27 -13.98
C GLU A 196 -2.85 -1.79 -14.03
N LEU A 197 -3.60 -2.49 -14.89
CA LEU A 197 -3.42 -3.91 -15.16
C LEU A 197 -2.06 -4.19 -15.79
N ALA A 198 -1.68 -3.43 -16.83
CA ALA A 198 -0.39 -3.59 -17.50
C ALA A 198 0.79 -3.47 -16.51
N TRP A 199 0.75 -2.44 -15.64
CA TRP A 199 1.77 -2.23 -14.62
C TRP A 199 1.79 -3.35 -13.56
N GLN A 200 0.63 -3.67 -12.95
CA GLN A 200 0.59 -4.68 -11.88
C GLN A 200 0.85 -6.11 -12.35
N LEU A 201 0.59 -6.42 -13.62
CA LEU A 201 0.96 -7.69 -14.26
C LEU A 201 2.43 -7.73 -14.71
N GLY A 202 3.16 -6.61 -14.58
CA GLY A 202 4.57 -6.51 -14.91
C GLY A 202 4.86 -6.39 -16.41
N TYR A 203 3.88 -5.96 -17.19
CA TYR A 203 4.05 -5.67 -18.62
C TYR A 203 4.59 -4.24 -18.84
N ASP A 204 4.10 -3.28 -18.04
CA ASP A 204 4.63 -1.91 -18.02
C ASP A 204 5.49 -1.68 -16.78
N GLU A 205 6.64 -1.03 -16.95
CA GLU A 205 7.54 -0.66 -15.84
C GLU A 205 7.14 0.65 -15.16
N LEU A 206 6.32 1.47 -15.84
CA LEU A 206 5.88 2.77 -15.37
C LEU A 206 4.62 2.64 -14.52
N ASP A 207 4.72 2.99 -13.24
CA ASP A 207 3.57 3.16 -12.35
C ASP A 207 2.62 4.22 -12.96
N PRO A 208 1.36 3.88 -13.32
CA PRO A 208 0.47 4.85 -13.91
C PRO A 208 0.12 5.95 -12.90
N PRO A 209 0.03 7.22 -13.33
CA PRO A 209 -0.39 8.29 -12.44
C PRO A 209 -1.80 8.00 -11.93
N MET A 210 -1.99 7.96 -10.60
CA MET A 210 -3.29 7.79 -9.92
C MET A 210 -4.21 9.00 -10.13
N VAL A 211 -4.61 9.24 -11.38
CA VAL A 211 -5.50 10.32 -11.84
C VAL A 211 -6.28 9.82 -13.05
N ILE A 212 -7.61 9.98 -13.03
CA ILE A 212 -8.47 9.75 -14.19
C ILE A 212 -8.54 11.05 -15.00
N ARG A 213 -8.28 10.98 -16.31
CA ARG A 213 -8.29 12.14 -17.21
C ARG A 213 -9.36 11.98 -18.28
N ARG A 214 -10.08 13.06 -18.59
CA ARG A 214 -10.89 13.15 -19.82
C ARG A 214 -9.96 13.09 -21.02
N THR A 215 -10.40 12.40 -22.06
CA THR A 215 -9.82 12.54 -23.39
C THR A 215 -10.64 13.52 -24.19
N ASP A 216 -10.00 14.46 -24.86
CA ASP A 216 -10.65 15.23 -25.91
C ASP A 216 -10.99 14.28 -27.08
N GLY A 217 -12.28 14.02 -27.34
CA GLY A 217 -12.73 13.51 -28.65
C GLY A 217 -13.44 12.14 -28.73
N GLY A 218 -14.21 11.69 -27.73
CA GLY A 218 -15.14 10.56 -27.88
C GLY A 218 -16.57 10.98 -27.57
N THR A 219 -17.49 10.87 -28.54
CA THR A 219 -18.88 11.35 -28.47
C THR A 219 -19.62 10.87 -27.21
N GLU A 220 -19.92 11.80 -26.30
CA GLU A 220 -20.85 11.62 -25.19
C GLU A 220 -22.25 11.27 -25.72
N VAL A 221 -22.77 10.10 -25.38
CA VAL A 221 -24.23 9.87 -25.40
C VAL A 221 -24.74 10.26 -24.01
N ARG A 222 -25.12 11.53 -23.85
CA ARG A 222 -25.78 12.05 -22.65
C ARG A 222 -27.29 11.85 -22.75
N SER A 223 -27.91 11.23 -21.74
CA SER A 223 -29.34 11.41 -21.47
C SER A 223 -29.50 12.48 -20.39
N ASP A 224 -30.12 13.58 -20.78
CA ASP A 224 -30.20 14.84 -20.07
C ASP A 224 -31.34 14.85 -19.03
N ARG A 225 -31.01 14.95 -17.73
CA ARG A 225 -31.88 15.45 -16.65
C ARG A 225 -31.05 16.00 -15.48
N SER A 226 -30.75 17.30 -15.51
CA SER A 226 -30.21 18.04 -14.37
C SER A 226 -31.32 18.46 -13.40
N ILE A 227 -31.08 18.36 -12.08
CA ILE A 227 -31.85 19.04 -11.04
C ILE A 227 -30.85 19.80 -10.16
N GLU A 228 -31.05 21.12 -10.05
CA GLU A 228 -30.33 22.02 -9.14
C GLU A 228 -30.81 21.84 -7.69
N LEU A 229 -29.89 21.91 -6.72
CA LEU A 229 -30.22 22.07 -5.30
C LEU A 229 -29.23 23.02 -4.59
N GLU A 230 -29.81 23.90 -3.77
CA GLU A 230 -29.19 24.96 -2.97
C GLU A 230 -28.50 24.44 -1.69
N TRP A 231 -27.44 25.15 -1.29
CA TRP A 231 -26.65 24.93 -0.07
C TRP A 231 -27.27 25.63 1.15
N LEU A 232 -27.28 24.95 2.30
CA LEU A 232 -27.52 25.55 3.62
C LEU A 232 -26.30 25.34 4.51
N GLU A 233 -25.57 26.42 4.79
CA GLU A 233 -24.55 26.49 5.83
C GLU A 233 -25.19 26.90 7.18
N HIS A 234 -24.75 26.28 8.27
CA HIS A 234 -24.93 26.85 9.61
C HIS A 234 -23.67 26.63 10.47
N PRO A 235 -23.06 27.70 11.03
CA PRO A 235 -21.86 27.63 11.87
C PRO A 235 -22.22 27.74 13.35
N GLU A 236 -21.75 26.84 14.21
CA GLU A 236 -21.65 27.14 15.65
C GLU A 236 -20.34 26.63 16.29
N ARG A 237 -19.79 27.50 17.14
CA ARG A 237 -18.48 27.47 17.81
C ARG A 237 -18.36 26.36 18.86
N MET A 238 -17.17 25.77 18.98
CA MET A 238 -16.74 24.98 20.13
C MET A 238 -15.82 25.80 21.07
N PRO A 239 -15.82 25.54 22.39
CA PRO A 239 -15.09 26.35 23.37
C PRO A 239 -13.61 25.95 23.47
N ALA A 240 -12.77 26.90 23.91
CA ALA A 240 -11.34 26.70 24.18
C ALA A 240 -11.11 25.80 25.40
N VAL A 241 -10.07 24.98 25.34
CA VAL A 241 -9.61 24.13 26.46
C VAL A 241 -8.15 24.44 26.74
N ASP A 242 -7.83 24.69 28.01
CA ASP A 242 -6.52 25.17 28.47
C ASP A 242 -5.40 24.13 28.31
N ALA A 243 -4.22 24.62 27.92
CA ALA A 243 -3.01 23.84 27.74
C ALA A 243 -2.46 23.33 29.08
N ILE A 244 -2.29 22.00 29.20
CA ILE A 244 -1.50 21.39 30.26
C ILE A 244 -0.06 21.23 29.74
N ALA A 245 0.85 22.04 30.27
CA ALA A 245 2.28 21.87 30.06
C ALA A 245 2.78 20.64 30.83
N MET A 246 3.34 19.65 30.13
CA MET A 246 4.14 18.59 30.76
C MET A 246 5.61 18.77 30.36
N ALA A 247 6.44 18.83 31.39
CA ALA A 247 7.86 19.14 31.32
C ALA A 247 8.65 18.03 30.59
N ARG A 248 9.57 18.46 29.72
CA ARG A 248 10.64 17.63 29.19
C ARG A 248 11.52 17.14 30.34
N GLU A 249 11.58 15.84 30.55
CA GLU A 249 12.61 15.24 31.40
C GLU A 249 13.97 15.35 30.70
N THR A 250 14.90 16.09 31.30
CA THR A 250 16.32 16.04 30.97
C THR A 250 16.93 14.76 31.52
N PRO A 251 17.69 13.97 30.74
CA PRO A 251 18.35 12.78 31.25
C PRO A 251 19.46 13.15 32.25
N SER A 252 19.56 12.35 33.33
CA SER A 252 20.60 12.47 34.35
C SER A 252 21.99 12.08 33.82
N PRO A 253 23.08 12.69 34.32
CA PRO A 253 24.44 12.39 33.89
C PRO A 253 25.04 11.28 34.77
N GLU A 254 25.39 10.12 34.21
CA GLU A 254 26.50 9.24 34.67
C GLU A 254 26.57 7.91 33.88
N ALA A 255 27.26 7.95 32.74
CA ALA A 255 28.11 6.88 32.22
C ALA A 255 29.09 7.55 31.24
N SER A 256 30.39 7.50 31.50
CA SER A 256 31.37 8.10 30.58
C SER A 256 31.39 7.28 29.29
N GLY A 257 30.61 7.71 28.29
CA GLY A 257 30.64 7.17 26.93
C GLY A 257 32.03 7.28 26.29
N PRO A 258 32.22 6.72 25.09
CA PRO A 258 33.50 6.74 24.40
C PRO A 258 34.02 8.17 24.25
N THR A 259 35.33 8.35 24.28
CA THR A 259 35.97 9.61 23.85
C THR A 259 35.74 9.82 22.35
N TRP A 260 35.95 11.04 21.86
CA TRP A 260 35.84 11.34 20.43
C TRP A 260 36.70 10.39 19.58
N ASP A 261 37.98 10.20 19.93
CA ASP A 261 38.89 9.36 19.14
C ASP A 261 38.48 7.88 19.14
N GLU A 262 37.99 7.38 20.28
CA GLU A 262 37.44 6.02 20.39
C GLU A 262 36.15 5.85 19.57
N ALA A 263 35.31 6.89 19.53
CA ALA A 263 34.10 6.91 18.72
C ALA A 263 34.44 6.90 17.22
N VAL A 264 35.41 7.70 16.78
CA VAL A 264 35.88 7.69 15.38
C VAL A 264 36.43 6.31 14.98
N GLU A 265 37.22 5.68 15.84
CA GLU A 265 37.79 4.36 15.54
C GLU A 265 36.73 3.26 15.52
N THR A 266 35.68 3.39 16.35
CA THR A 266 34.52 2.49 16.33
C THR A 266 33.73 2.65 15.03
N VAL A 267 33.49 3.88 14.58
CA VAL A 267 32.79 4.16 13.31
C VAL A 267 33.58 3.67 12.10
N ARG A 268 34.91 3.77 12.10
CA ARG A 268 35.76 3.23 11.03
C ARG A 268 35.67 1.71 10.89
N ARG A 269 35.32 1.01 11.96
CA ARG A 269 35.16 -0.45 12.01
C ARG A 269 33.70 -0.86 12.09
N ALA A 270 32.78 -0.02 11.58
CA ALA A 270 31.32 -0.22 11.68
C ALA A 270 30.84 -1.63 11.28
N ASP A 271 31.46 -2.26 10.28
CA ASP A 271 31.06 -3.62 9.84
C ASP A 271 31.51 -4.73 10.80
N ALA A 272 32.43 -4.43 11.71
CA ALA A 272 33.07 -5.38 12.62
C ALA A 272 32.72 -5.13 14.11
N VAL A 273 31.83 -4.17 14.39
CA VAL A 273 31.34 -3.84 15.74
C VAL A 273 29.85 -4.10 15.83
N ASP A 274 29.36 -4.35 17.04
CA ASP A 274 27.92 -4.50 17.25
C ASP A 274 27.19 -3.15 17.12
N THR A 275 25.90 -3.22 16.79
CA THR A 275 25.07 -2.04 16.53
C THR A 275 24.97 -1.09 17.72
N GLU A 276 25.08 -1.57 18.96
CA GLU A 276 24.96 -0.73 20.15
C GLU A 276 26.23 0.07 20.41
N SER A 277 27.39 -0.56 20.29
CA SER A 277 28.69 0.11 20.29
C SER A 277 28.77 1.16 19.18
N LEU A 278 28.27 0.83 17.98
CA LEU A 278 28.20 1.76 16.86
C LEU A 278 27.28 2.96 17.17
N ARG A 279 26.07 2.73 17.70
CA ARG A 279 25.15 3.82 18.09
C ARG A 279 25.75 4.71 19.16
N SER A 280 26.41 4.14 20.18
CA SER A 280 27.07 4.89 21.24
C SER A 280 28.19 5.80 20.69
N ALA A 281 29.00 5.26 19.76
CA ALA A 281 30.03 6.04 19.08
C ALA A 281 29.44 7.16 18.21
N LEU A 282 28.41 6.86 17.42
CA LEU A 282 27.73 7.83 16.57
C LEU A 282 27.07 8.95 17.39
N ALA A 283 26.40 8.62 18.50
CA ALA A 283 25.81 9.59 19.43
C ALA A 283 26.89 10.49 20.07
N ARG A 284 28.06 9.93 20.39
CA ARG A 284 29.20 10.72 20.87
C ARG A 284 29.65 11.74 19.82
N LEU A 285 29.81 11.31 18.56
CA LEU A 285 30.19 12.22 17.48
C LEU A 285 29.14 13.32 17.26
N ALA A 286 27.85 12.96 17.31
CA ALA A 286 26.75 13.90 17.15
C ALA A 286 26.66 14.94 18.27
N SER A 287 27.03 14.56 19.50
CA SER A 287 26.94 15.45 20.67
C SER A 287 27.99 16.57 20.73
N GLU A 288 29.09 16.49 19.97
CA GLU A 288 30.15 17.51 19.99
C GLU A 288 29.90 18.60 18.96
N SER A 289 29.11 19.61 19.36
CA SER A 289 28.70 20.74 18.52
C SER A 289 29.86 21.47 17.84
N ASP A 290 31.01 21.58 18.50
CA ASP A 290 32.20 22.28 17.99
C ASP A 290 32.92 21.50 16.88
N ARG A 291 32.50 20.26 16.61
CA ARG A 291 33.09 19.35 15.61
C ARG A 291 32.05 18.80 14.64
N ALA A 292 30.90 19.46 14.50
CA ALA A 292 29.77 18.95 13.72
C ALA A 292 30.11 18.61 12.26
N GLU A 293 30.97 19.42 11.60
CA GLU A 293 31.41 19.17 10.22
C GLU A 293 32.31 17.92 10.13
N SER A 294 33.24 17.75 11.07
CA SER A 294 34.07 16.54 11.15
C SER A 294 33.27 15.30 11.51
N ALA A 295 32.30 15.42 12.43
CA ALA A 295 31.37 14.33 12.76
C ALA A 295 30.60 13.89 11.50
N ARG A 296 30.10 14.85 10.72
CA ARG A 296 29.38 14.59 9.47
C ARG A 296 30.23 13.82 8.47
N ASP A 297 31.45 14.27 8.18
CA ASP A 297 32.34 13.61 7.20
C ASP A 297 32.69 12.18 7.60
N ILE A 298 32.75 11.91 8.90
CA ILE A 298 33.02 10.57 9.45
C ILE A 298 31.79 9.66 9.33
N MET A 299 30.59 10.20 9.56
CA MET A 299 29.35 9.42 9.57
C MET A 299 28.71 9.23 8.19
N LEU A 300 28.89 10.17 7.26
CA LEU A 300 28.24 10.16 5.95
C LEU A 300 28.52 8.88 5.13
N PRO A 301 29.74 8.31 5.10
CA PRO A 301 30.00 7.07 4.37
C PRO A 301 29.26 5.84 4.91
N LEU A 302 28.75 5.87 6.14
CA LEU A 302 27.97 4.77 6.72
C LEU A 302 26.50 4.79 6.26
N ALA A 303 26.03 5.90 5.71
CA ALA A 303 24.69 6.02 5.13
C ALA A 303 24.56 5.38 3.74
N ASP A 304 25.67 4.94 3.14
CA ASP A 304 25.73 4.36 1.81
C ASP A 304 24.88 3.09 1.67
N ALA A 305 24.24 2.90 0.50
CA ALA A 305 23.39 1.77 0.20
C ALA A 305 24.12 0.41 0.24
N SER A 306 25.44 0.38 0.11
CA SER A 306 26.27 -0.83 0.22
C SER A 306 26.43 -1.34 1.66
N ARG A 307 26.01 -0.57 2.67
CA ARG A 307 26.10 -0.93 4.09
C ARG A 307 24.84 -1.68 4.55
N SER A 308 24.96 -2.42 5.65
CA SER A 308 23.80 -3.10 6.26
C SER A 308 22.77 -2.09 6.76
N GLU A 309 21.49 -2.47 6.73
CA GLU A 309 20.37 -1.61 7.12
C GLU A 309 20.54 -1.02 8.54
N SER A 310 21.01 -1.82 9.49
CA SER A 310 21.23 -1.39 10.87
C SER A 310 22.31 -0.31 11.01
N ILE A 311 23.41 -0.45 10.26
CA ILE A 311 24.50 0.54 10.22
C ILE A 311 24.01 1.83 9.57
N ARG A 312 23.29 1.71 8.45
CA ARG A 312 22.69 2.84 7.74
C ARG A 312 21.76 3.62 8.66
N LEU A 313 20.76 2.97 9.24
CA LEU A 313 19.80 3.65 10.12
C LEU A 313 20.45 4.32 11.33
N ALA A 314 21.47 3.69 11.94
CA ALA A 314 22.20 4.29 13.04
C ALA A 314 22.97 5.55 12.61
N ALA A 315 23.68 5.49 11.48
CA ALA A 315 24.42 6.63 10.94
C ALA A 315 23.51 7.77 10.51
N LEU A 316 22.37 7.45 9.88
CA LEU A 316 21.36 8.42 9.46
C LEU A 316 20.73 9.15 10.65
N ALA A 317 20.48 8.43 11.76
CA ALA A 317 19.99 9.04 13.00
C ALA A 317 21.01 10.03 13.57
N ALA A 318 22.27 9.64 13.71
CA ALA A 318 23.30 10.49 14.29
C ALA A 318 23.70 11.69 13.42
N LEU A 319 23.63 11.56 12.09
CA LEU A 319 23.81 12.69 11.18
C LEU A 319 22.73 13.78 11.34
N ASP A 320 21.54 13.40 11.78
CA ASP A 320 20.41 14.32 11.99
C ASP A 320 20.47 15.03 13.34
N ASP A 321 21.08 14.39 14.35
CA ASP A 321 21.32 14.96 15.67
C ASP A 321 22.44 16.04 15.67
N LEU A 322 23.12 16.25 14.54
CA LEU A 322 24.14 17.28 14.42
C LEU A 322 23.53 18.69 14.54
N PRO A 323 24.08 19.57 15.40
CA PRO A 323 23.53 20.91 15.55
C PRO A 323 23.61 21.70 14.22
N GLY A 324 22.47 22.24 13.79
CA GLY A 324 22.34 23.04 12.55
C GLY A 324 21.75 22.30 11.35
N THR A 325 21.40 21.01 11.44
CA THR A 325 20.75 20.25 10.36
C THR A 325 19.22 20.38 10.37
N VAL A 326 18.71 21.62 10.28
CA VAL A 326 17.31 21.83 9.87
C VAL A 326 17.30 21.98 8.35
N GLY A 327 17.45 20.86 7.65
CA GLY A 327 17.50 20.85 6.19
C GLY A 327 17.68 19.46 5.58
N PRO A 328 17.66 19.35 4.25
CA PRO A 328 17.89 18.08 3.55
C PRO A 328 19.23 17.48 3.99
N VAL A 329 19.20 16.26 4.50
CA VAL A 329 20.41 15.48 4.76
C VAL A 329 20.83 14.86 3.42
N PRO A 330 22.00 15.21 2.86
CA PRO A 330 22.46 14.63 1.59
C PRO A 330 22.50 13.11 1.67
N GLY A 331 21.92 12.45 0.66
CA GLY A 331 21.77 11.00 0.63
C GLY A 331 20.49 10.45 1.27
N ILE A 332 19.64 11.29 1.88
CA ILE A 332 18.32 10.89 2.39
C ILE A 332 17.22 11.60 1.62
N ARG A 333 16.28 10.84 1.07
CA ARG A 333 15.07 11.41 0.49
C ARG A 333 14.17 11.94 1.59
N THR A 334 14.06 13.27 1.69
CA THR A 334 13.21 13.92 2.69
C THR A 334 11.84 14.26 2.08
N ILE A 335 10.77 13.81 2.74
CA ILE A 335 9.38 14.11 2.42
C ILE A 335 8.86 14.99 3.56
N ALA A 336 8.62 16.28 3.27
CA ALA A 336 7.97 17.19 4.21
C ALA A 336 6.45 17.08 4.02
N MET A 337 5.72 16.97 5.13
CA MET A 337 4.28 16.77 5.18
C MET A 337 3.68 17.60 6.31
N GLU A 338 2.44 18.02 6.13
CA GLU A 338 1.62 18.71 7.12
C GLU A 338 0.32 17.93 7.34
N ALA A 339 -0.14 17.87 8.59
CA ALA A 339 -1.54 17.52 8.88
C ALA A 339 -2.42 18.73 8.57
N VAL A 340 -3.29 18.62 7.56
CA VAL A 340 -4.10 19.76 7.12
C VAL A 340 -5.20 20.03 8.17
N PRO A 341 -5.20 21.22 8.82
CA PRO A 341 -6.09 21.50 9.94
C PRO A 341 -7.56 21.21 9.62
N VAL A 342 -8.24 20.50 10.52
CA VAL A 342 -9.69 20.20 10.44
C VAL A 342 -10.09 19.35 9.22
N LYS A 343 -9.15 18.90 8.38
CA LYS A 343 -9.47 18.09 7.18
C LYS A 343 -9.25 16.60 7.35
N MET A 344 -8.55 16.16 8.40
CA MET A 344 -8.17 14.75 8.60
C MET A 344 -7.50 14.17 7.35
N VAL A 345 -6.59 14.93 6.75
CA VAL A 345 -5.76 14.50 5.62
C VAL A 345 -4.34 15.01 5.81
N TYR A 346 -3.38 14.31 5.20
CA TYR A 346 -2.08 14.87 4.92
C TYR A 346 -2.16 15.76 3.67
N ASP A 347 -1.34 16.80 3.61
CA ASP A 347 -1.17 17.63 2.41
C ASP A 347 -0.52 16.84 1.25
N VAL A 348 0.37 15.91 1.58
CA VAL A 348 0.97 14.94 0.66
C VAL A 348 0.11 13.68 0.64
N ASP A 349 -0.54 13.41 -0.49
CA ASP A 349 -1.35 12.20 -0.72
C ASP A 349 -0.57 11.07 -1.42
N ARG A 350 0.59 11.39 -2.01
CA ARG A 350 1.46 10.43 -2.71
C ARG A 350 2.92 10.91 -2.78
N PHE A 351 3.87 9.97 -2.78
CA PHE A 351 5.27 10.25 -3.11
C PHE A 351 5.99 9.00 -3.67
N GLU A 352 7.10 9.21 -4.37
CA GLU A 352 7.88 8.14 -5.01
C GLU A 352 9.31 8.05 -4.43
N VAL A 353 9.76 6.81 -4.23
CA VAL A 353 11.11 6.44 -3.75
C VAL A 353 11.63 5.22 -4.52
N LEU A 354 12.94 5.03 -4.53
CA LEU A 354 13.60 3.84 -5.09
C LEU A 354 13.67 2.71 -4.04
N ALA A 355 13.66 1.47 -4.51
CA ALA A 355 13.90 0.30 -3.68
C ALA A 355 15.23 0.43 -2.92
N GLY A 356 15.20 0.27 -1.60
CA GLY A 356 16.37 0.42 -0.74
C GLY A 356 16.82 1.87 -0.47
N GLU A 357 16.10 2.88 -0.97
CA GLU A 357 16.42 4.30 -0.74
C GLU A 357 16.22 4.67 0.75
N PRO A 358 17.17 5.35 1.41
CA PRO A 358 16.91 5.94 2.72
C PRO A 358 15.89 7.08 2.63
N VAL A 359 14.83 7.01 3.42
CA VAL A 359 13.72 7.97 3.43
C VAL A 359 13.56 8.58 4.82
N ARG A 360 13.30 9.90 4.86
CA ARG A 360 12.87 10.64 6.05
C ARG A 360 11.54 11.32 5.77
N ILE A 361 10.52 11.01 6.55
CA ILE A 361 9.28 11.77 6.59
C ILE A 361 9.34 12.73 7.76
N VAL A 362 9.02 13.99 7.51
CA VAL A 362 8.83 15.03 8.52
C VAL A 362 7.36 15.41 8.49
N LEU A 363 6.65 15.24 9.60
CA LEU A 363 5.26 15.64 9.76
C LEU A 363 5.16 16.82 10.72
N GLU A 364 4.72 17.97 10.21
CA GLU A 364 4.31 19.10 11.05
C GLU A 364 2.82 18.99 11.34
N ASN A 365 2.44 19.18 12.62
CA ASN A 365 1.05 19.08 13.04
C ASN A 365 0.52 20.45 13.49
N PRO A 366 0.07 21.31 12.57
CA PRO A 366 -0.63 22.55 12.92
C PRO A 366 -2.09 22.31 13.38
N ASP A 367 -2.58 21.08 13.31
CA ASP A 367 -3.96 20.72 13.67
C ASP A 367 -4.14 20.62 15.20
N ALA A 368 -5.38 20.77 15.65
CA ALA A 368 -5.74 20.66 17.07
C ALA A 368 -5.82 19.21 17.55
N GLN A 369 -5.90 18.25 16.62
CA GLN A 369 -5.90 16.82 16.91
C GLN A 369 -4.47 16.26 16.77
N PRO A 370 -4.10 15.27 17.59
CA PRO A 370 -2.83 14.58 17.41
C PRO A 370 -2.91 13.60 16.23
N HIS A 371 -1.78 13.41 15.53
CA HIS A 371 -1.71 12.52 14.37
C HIS A 371 -0.45 11.66 14.41
N ASN A 372 -0.54 10.41 13.96
CA ASN A 372 0.61 9.53 13.78
C ASN A 372 0.70 9.13 12.30
N LEU A 373 1.79 8.50 11.87
CA LEU A 373 1.94 8.03 10.49
C LEU A 373 2.54 6.63 10.45
N LEU A 374 1.80 5.68 9.90
CA LEU A 374 2.27 4.31 9.72
C LEU A 374 2.48 4.03 8.24
N ILE A 375 3.60 3.39 7.88
CA ILE A 375 3.82 2.80 6.55
C ILE A 375 3.38 1.34 6.60
N LEU A 376 2.54 0.92 5.65
CA LEU A 376 1.92 -0.40 5.64
C LEU A 376 2.35 -1.23 4.42
N LYS A 377 2.24 -2.55 4.54
CA LYS A 377 2.32 -3.46 3.38
C LYS A 377 1.23 -3.15 2.35
N PRO A 378 1.46 -3.42 1.05
CA PRO A 378 0.43 -3.31 0.03
C PRO A 378 -0.86 -4.06 0.42
N GLY A 379 -2.02 -3.45 0.16
CA GLY A 379 -3.33 -4.01 0.50
C GLY A 379 -3.69 -4.03 2.00
N ALA A 380 -2.86 -3.47 2.88
CA ALA A 380 -3.10 -3.57 4.33
C ALA A 380 -4.00 -2.47 4.92
N LEU A 381 -4.17 -1.34 4.24
CA LEU A 381 -4.78 -0.11 4.78
C LEU A 381 -6.07 -0.36 5.57
N ARG A 382 -7.02 -1.06 4.98
CA ARG A 382 -8.32 -1.30 5.60
C ARG A 382 -8.30 -2.37 6.68
N SER A 383 -7.48 -3.40 6.55
CA SER A 383 -7.32 -4.39 7.62
C SER A 383 -6.71 -3.77 8.88
N ILE A 384 -5.80 -2.81 8.71
CA ILE A 384 -5.24 -2.01 9.81
C ILE A 384 -6.28 -1.02 10.33
N GLY A 385 -6.99 -0.32 9.44
CA GLY A 385 -8.07 0.59 9.80
C GLY A 385 -9.17 -0.06 10.65
N ARG A 386 -9.63 -1.25 10.27
CA ARG A 386 -10.60 -2.02 11.07
C ARG A 386 -10.03 -2.44 12.42
N ALA A 387 -8.78 -2.91 12.45
CA ALA A 387 -8.13 -3.26 13.71
C ALA A 387 -8.07 -2.06 14.66
N VAL A 388 -7.88 -0.85 14.15
CA VAL A 388 -7.90 0.41 14.91
C VAL A 388 -9.32 0.78 15.36
N ASP A 389 -10.33 0.60 14.51
CA ASP A 389 -11.73 0.84 14.90
C ASP A 389 -12.19 -0.09 16.04
N GLU A 390 -11.59 -1.29 16.14
CA GLU A 390 -11.82 -2.26 17.21
C GLU A 390 -11.03 -1.94 18.50
N MET A 391 -10.07 -1.00 18.46
CA MET A 391 -9.32 -0.59 19.65
C MET A 391 -10.19 0.25 20.57
N GLU A 392 -10.14 -0.04 21.87
CA GLU A 392 -10.81 0.77 22.88
C GLU A 392 -10.07 2.10 23.10
N ASN A 393 -10.76 3.12 23.60
CA ASN A 393 -10.13 4.37 24.00
C ASN A 393 -9.55 4.27 25.43
N ASP A 394 -8.75 3.24 25.66
CA ASP A 394 -8.18 2.89 26.95
C ASP A 394 -6.70 3.34 27.09
N ALA A 395 -6.11 3.10 28.27
CA ALA A 395 -4.73 3.48 28.53
C ALA A 395 -3.72 2.66 27.70
N GLU A 396 -4.08 1.43 27.34
CA GLU A 396 -3.24 0.54 26.53
C GLU A 396 -3.15 1.04 25.08
N SER A 397 -4.28 1.33 24.46
CA SER A 397 -4.35 1.85 23.09
C SER A 397 -3.65 3.20 22.97
N LYS A 398 -3.78 4.06 23.98
CA LYS A 398 -3.06 5.34 24.08
C LYS A 398 -1.55 5.15 24.20
N SER A 399 -1.08 4.24 25.06
CA SER A 399 0.35 4.01 25.26
C SER A 399 1.02 3.44 24.02
N ARG A 400 0.24 2.74 23.19
CA ARG A 400 0.67 2.23 21.88
C ARG A 400 0.42 3.20 20.73
N HIS A 401 0.00 4.44 21.00
CA HIS A 401 -0.29 5.44 19.99
C HIS A 401 -1.30 4.97 18.92
N TRP A 402 -2.27 4.14 19.31
CA TRP A 402 -3.25 3.52 18.40
C TRP A 402 -2.62 2.75 17.23
N VAL A 403 -1.47 2.13 17.48
CA VAL A 403 -0.81 1.23 16.52
C VAL A 403 -1.27 -0.21 16.82
N PRO A 404 -2.02 -0.88 15.93
CA PRO A 404 -2.45 -2.28 16.15
C PRO A 404 -1.29 -3.27 16.01
N GLU A 405 -1.36 -4.43 16.67
CA GLU A 405 -0.36 -5.49 16.46
C GLU A 405 -0.58 -6.15 15.12
N SER A 406 0.26 -5.84 14.15
CA SER A 406 0.16 -6.48 12.84
C SER A 406 1.50 -6.54 12.13
N PRO A 407 1.87 -7.69 11.55
CA PRO A 407 3.05 -7.78 10.69
C PRO A 407 2.87 -7.03 9.35
N LYS A 408 1.73 -6.37 9.15
CA LYS A 408 1.45 -5.50 8.01
C LYS A 408 1.84 -4.04 8.24
N VAL A 409 2.13 -3.65 9.48
CA VAL A 409 2.74 -2.35 9.81
C VAL A 409 4.24 -2.49 9.63
N LEU A 410 4.83 -1.70 8.73
CA LEU A 410 6.25 -1.74 8.40
C LEU A 410 7.05 -0.73 9.22
N HIS A 411 6.55 0.50 9.29
CA HIS A 411 7.20 1.59 10.00
C HIS A 411 6.16 2.45 10.72
N VAL A 412 6.56 3.05 11.84
CA VAL A 412 5.67 3.81 12.73
C VAL A 412 6.34 5.12 13.11
N MET A 413 5.71 6.22 12.78
CA MET A 413 5.88 7.50 13.47
C MET A 413 4.92 7.51 14.65
N SER A 414 5.43 7.77 15.85
CA SER A 414 4.58 7.95 17.04
C SER A 414 3.65 9.16 16.91
N MET A 415 2.72 9.29 17.85
CA MET A 415 1.74 10.36 17.86
C MET A 415 2.39 11.75 17.98
N VAL A 416 2.21 12.61 16.98
CA VAL A 416 2.65 14.00 16.92
C VAL A 416 1.57 14.90 17.52
N GLN A 417 1.89 15.61 18.61
CA GLN A 417 0.92 16.46 19.29
C GLN A 417 0.66 17.77 18.52
N PRO A 418 -0.44 18.49 18.83
CA PRO A 418 -0.70 19.80 18.26
C PRO A 418 0.47 20.77 18.43
N GLY A 419 0.84 21.45 17.35
CA GLY A 419 1.96 22.38 17.28
C GLY A 419 3.35 21.73 17.29
N GLU A 420 3.42 20.40 17.34
CA GLU A 420 4.68 19.67 17.30
C GLU A 420 5.02 19.16 15.90
N ARG A 421 6.24 18.65 15.79
CA ARG A 421 6.79 18.02 14.61
C ARG A 421 7.26 16.62 14.96
N GLY A 422 6.85 15.64 14.16
CA GLY A 422 7.30 14.26 14.25
C GLY A 422 8.15 13.87 13.05
N GLU A 423 8.98 12.85 13.23
CA GLU A 423 9.87 12.37 12.19
C GLU A 423 9.92 10.85 12.14
N LEU A 424 10.02 10.30 10.93
CA LEU A 424 10.13 8.87 10.66
C LEU A 424 11.26 8.64 9.66
N ARG A 425 12.24 7.83 10.05
CA ARG A 425 13.33 7.41 9.18
C ARG A 425 13.21 5.91 8.91
N PHE A 426 13.35 5.53 7.66
CA PHE A 426 13.30 4.13 7.25
C PHE A 426 14.05 3.91 5.94
N VAL A 427 14.30 2.66 5.59
CA VAL A 427 14.75 2.27 4.26
C VAL A 427 13.54 1.81 3.47
N ALA A 428 13.34 2.38 2.28
CA ALA A 428 12.25 1.97 1.41
C ALA A 428 12.34 0.46 1.12
N PRO A 429 11.22 -0.29 1.18
CA PRO A 429 11.21 -1.73 0.92
C PRO A 429 11.90 -2.10 -0.39
N ASP A 430 12.57 -3.25 -0.44
CA ASP A 430 13.24 -3.70 -1.68
C ASP A 430 12.27 -4.11 -2.79
N ARG A 431 11.02 -4.44 -2.42
CA ARG A 431 10.00 -4.87 -3.36
C ARG A 431 9.28 -3.65 -3.95
N PRO A 432 9.33 -3.45 -5.29
CA PRO A 432 8.53 -2.42 -5.93
C PRO A 432 7.04 -2.62 -5.68
N GLY A 433 6.30 -1.51 -5.53
CA GLY A 433 4.87 -1.53 -5.29
C GLY A 433 4.36 -0.29 -4.57
N ARG A 434 3.05 -0.27 -4.30
CA ARG A 434 2.37 0.82 -3.61
C ARG A 434 2.15 0.46 -2.13
N TYR A 435 2.76 1.25 -1.27
CA TYR A 435 2.77 1.09 0.18
C TYR A 435 1.92 2.20 0.81
N PRO A 436 0.75 1.88 1.37
CA PRO A 436 -0.09 2.89 2.00
C PRO A 436 0.61 3.51 3.20
N PHE A 437 0.49 4.82 3.37
CA PHE A 437 0.75 5.48 4.65
C PHE A 437 -0.56 6.01 5.24
N VAL A 438 -0.71 5.96 6.57
CA VAL A 438 -1.99 6.21 7.23
C VAL A 438 -1.84 6.76 8.64
N CYS A 439 -2.75 7.64 9.05
CA CYS A 439 -2.98 7.97 10.45
C CYS A 439 -3.96 6.98 11.07
N THR A 440 -3.56 6.36 12.18
CA THR A 440 -4.38 5.44 12.97
C THR A 440 -4.92 6.05 14.25
N TYR A 441 -4.85 7.38 14.41
CA TYR A 441 -5.67 8.03 15.43
C TYR A 441 -7.16 7.68 15.16
N PRO A 442 -7.95 7.36 16.21
CA PRO A 442 -9.30 6.84 16.03
C PRO A 442 -10.16 7.66 15.07
N GLY A 443 -10.73 6.97 14.08
CA GLY A 443 -11.59 7.59 13.05
C GLY A 443 -10.85 8.24 11.88
N HIS A 444 -9.55 8.53 11.96
CA HIS A 444 -8.84 9.30 10.93
C HIS A 444 -8.47 8.46 9.71
N TRP A 445 -8.19 7.17 9.88
CA TRP A 445 -7.59 6.31 8.85
C TRP A 445 -8.36 6.25 7.52
N ARG A 446 -9.68 6.50 7.54
CA ARG A 446 -10.55 6.50 6.35
C ARG A 446 -10.16 7.59 5.36
N MET A 447 -9.85 8.78 5.87
CA MET A 447 -9.52 9.98 5.11
C MET A 447 -8.02 10.26 5.10
N MET A 448 -7.37 10.08 6.25
CA MET A 448 -5.98 10.46 6.50
C MET A 448 -5.01 9.36 6.09
N ASN A 449 -4.93 9.13 4.78
CA ASN A 449 -4.02 8.17 4.17
C ASN A 449 -3.57 8.64 2.78
N GLY A 450 -2.42 8.11 2.36
CA GLY A 450 -1.87 8.28 1.02
C GLY A 450 -1.02 7.07 0.61
N VAL A 451 -0.24 7.21 -0.45
CA VAL A 451 0.54 6.11 -1.03
C VAL A 451 1.99 6.48 -1.29
N MET A 452 2.92 5.68 -0.75
CA MET A 452 4.32 5.67 -1.16
C MET A 452 4.48 4.64 -2.29
N THR A 453 4.92 5.07 -3.48
CA THR A 453 5.32 4.16 -4.56
C THR A 453 6.82 3.88 -4.45
N VAL A 454 7.16 2.60 -4.34
CA VAL A 454 8.54 2.11 -4.43
C VAL A 454 8.79 1.64 -5.86
N ARG A 455 9.78 2.24 -6.52
CA ARG A 455 10.24 1.88 -7.87
C ARG A 455 11.50 1.01 -7.83
N ARG A 456 11.81 0.32 -8.93
CA ARG A 456 13.10 -0.36 -9.08
C ARG A 456 14.24 0.66 -9.06
N ASN A 457 15.37 0.25 -8.51
CA ASN A 457 16.63 0.97 -8.60
C ASN A 457 17.38 0.37 -9.79
N ASP A 458 17.37 1.07 -10.93
CA ASP A 458 17.90 0.57 -12.21
C ASP A 458 19.44 0.57 -12.28
#